data_AF-A0A916EN48-F1
#
_entry.id   AF-A0A916EN48-F1
#
_cell.length_a   1.000
_cell.length_b   1.000
_cell.length_c   1.000
_cell.angle_alpha   90.00
_cell.angle_beta   90.00
_cell.angle_gamma   90.00
#
_symmetry.space_group_name_H-M   'P 1'
#
loop_
_entity.id
_entity.type
_entity.pdbx_description
1 polymer ?
#
loop_
_entity_poly.entity_id
_entity_poly.type
_entity_poly.pdbx_seq_one_letter_code
_entity_poly.pdbx_strand_id
1 'polypeptide(L)'
;MTQPSAPDGSTSEQAGSDPSDRRGFVTAVVGAAAGMAALAHTSADAHAGSGQGDALAALDKQAAKPTSLASPVRVTYLGGPTYLLEIGRFRIISDPGFDPQGTERNEGPGHLLTKVMAPPIPADAIGRIDIALVSHAQHLDNLDNEGRRLLRKVGVTLTTPASAAMNLPGKNVKGLAPWETTVVSNAHGEQLKITAMPAVHTSNPALREIVGEVTGFMLEWAGQTTGAFYISGDTVWIDEINEIARRYKVNAGILHLGSANVPAVGDNFLTMNAVDGVRATKTLGLKNVYPAHFEGWRHFREGAWFIEREFKSAGLTEELHMLRPGEATNVTL
;
A
#
# COMPACT_ATOMS: atom_id res chain seq x y z
N MET A 1 67.31 -14.16 2.05
CA MET A 1 68.30 -14.77 2.96
C MET A 1 68.73 -13.71 3.94
N THR A 2 68.14 -13.71 5.14
CA THR A 2 68.62 -13.09 6.40
C THR A 2 67.63 -13.50 7.50
N GLN A 3 68.17 -14.01 8.58
CA GLN A 3 67.56 -14.53 9.81
C GLN A 3 67.13 -13.37 10.77
N PRO A 4 66.71 -13.56 12.06
CA PRO A 4 66.13 -14.70 12.80
C PRO A 4 65.09 -14.33 13.93
N SER A 5 64.70 -15.37 14.70
CA SER A 5 64.54 -15.42 16.17
C SER A 5 63.19 -15.14 16.86
N ALA A 6 62.89 -16.08 17.78
CA ALA A 6 61.76 -16.19 18.71
C ALA A 6 61.72 -15.11 19.82
N PRO A 7 60.72 -15.15 20.73
CA PRO A 7 61.02 -15.80 22.02
C PRO A 7 59.88 -16.57 22.71
N ASP A 8 60.31 -17.62 23.41
CA ASP A 8 60.07 -18.04 24.80
C ASP A 8 58.72 -17.78 25.51
N GLY A 9 58.22 -18.87 26.09
CA GLY A 9 57.23 -18.88 27.15
C GLY A 9 57.82 -18.64 28.54
N SER A 10 56.95 -18.20 29.46
CA SER A 10 57.18 -18.30 30.89
C SER A 10 55.84 -18.52 31.61
N THR A 11 55.90 -19.34 32.66
CA THR A 11 54.82 -19.81 33.53
C THR A 11 54.83 -19.10 34.87
N SER A 12 53.65 -18.82 35.43
CA SER A 12 53.26 -18.66 36.86
C SER A 12 51.93 -17.89 36.87
N GLU A 13 50.95 -18.03 37.77
CA GLU A 13 50.75 -18.74 39.04
C GLU A 13 49.23 -18.75 39.30
N GLN A 14 48.77 -19.67 40.15
CA GLN A 14 47.37 -19.83 40.58
C GLN A 14 46.95 -18.75 41.60
N ALA A 15 45.68 -18.34 41.56
CA ALA A 15 44.92 -17.98 42.76
C ALA A 15 43.41 -18.12 42.45
N GLY A 16 42.71 -18.96 43.23
CA GLY A 16 41.26 -19.15 43.14
C GLY A 16 40.49 -18.26 44.12
N SER A 17 39.18 -18.14 43.89
CA SER A 17 38.14 -18.09 44.93
C SER A 17 36.76 -17.95 44.29
N ASP A 18 35.89 -18.93 44.52
CA ASP A 18 34.43 -18.82 44.47
C ASP A 18 33.96 -17.84 45.56
N PRO A 19 32.88 -17.07 45.33
CA PRO A 19 31.76 -17.28 46.25
C PRO A 19 30.38 -17.15 45.59
N SER A 20 29.62 -18.24 45.67
CA SER A 20 28.18 -18.23 45.91
C SER A 20 27.87 -17.64 47.29
N ASP A 21 26.73 -16.94 47.38
CA ASP A 21 25.94 -16.57 48.57
C ASP A 21 25.75 -15.06 48.79
N ARG A 22 24.57 -14.56 48.41
CA ARG A 22 23.88 -13.45 49.11
C ARG A 22 22.37 -13.67 49.05
N ARG A 23 21.84 -14.38 50.05
CA ARG A 23 20.46 -14.19 50.52
C ARG A 23 20.38 -12.97 51.43
N GLY A 24 19.31 -12.19 51.31
CA GLY A 24 19.00 -11.12 52.26
C GLY A 24 17.79 -10.25 51.88
N PHE A 25 16.62 -10.66 52.35
CA PHE A 25 15.49 -9.85 52.86
C PHE A 25 14.91 -8.70 52.03
N VAL A 26 13.63 -8.83 51.64
CA VAL A 26 12.51 -7.99 52.15
C VAL A 26 11.23 -8.85 52.20
N THR A 27 10.49 -8.73 53.30
CA THR A 27 9.29 -9.51 53.67
C THR A 27 8.03 -8.63 53.60
N ALA A 28 6.91 -9.28 53.25
CA ALA A 28 5.49 -8.94 53.47
C ALA A 28 4.92 -7.72 52.69
N VAL A 29 3.65 -7.69 52.24
CA VAL A 29 2.40 -8.09 52.92
C VAL A 29 1.32 -8.56 51.92
N VAL A 30 0.44 -9.40 52.46
CA VAL A 30 -0.74 -10.13 51.96
C VAL A 30 -1.98 -9.25 51.71
N GLY A 31 -2.88 -9.71 50.82
CA GLY A 31 -4.33 -9.40 50.86
C GLY A 31 -4.98 -9.54 49.47
N ALA A 32 -5.54 -10.68 49.05
CA ALA A 32 -6.78 -11.38 49.46
C ALA A 32 -8.08 -10.87 48.80
N ALA A 33 -8.93 -11.86 48.45
CA ALA A 33 -10.32 -11.84 47.93
C ALA A 33 -10.47 -11.69 46.40
N ALA A 34 -10.76 -12.76 45.63
CA ALA A 34 -11.93 -13.66 45.59
C ALA A 34 -13.17 -13.02 44.94
N GLY A 35 -13.75 -13.72 43.95
CA GLY A 35 -15.20 -13.63 43.72
C GLY A 35 -15.68 -13.62 42.27
N MET A 36 -16.22 -14.77 41.86
CA MET A 36 -17.42 -14.93 41.01
C MET A 36 -17.34 -14.59 39.52
N ALA A 37 -17.19 -15.67 38.74
CA ALA A 37 -17.83 -15.81 37.44
C ALA A 37 -19.36 -15.90 37.60
N ALA A 38 -20.10 -15.06 36.88
CA ALA A 38 -21.50 -15.27 36.54
C ALA A 38 -21.82 -14.58 35.21
N LEU A 39 -22.60 -15.30 34.41
CA LEU A 39 -22.99 -15.05 33.04
C LEU A 39 -23.70 -13.71 32.80
N ALA A 40 -23.39 -13.08 31.67
CA ALA A 40 -24.35 -12.27 30.95
C ALA A 40 -24.20 -12.55 29.45
N HIS A 41 -25.01 -13.48 28.94
CA HIS A 41 -25.38 -13.49 27.54
C HIS A 41 -26.26 -12.27 27.28
N THR A 42 -25.69 -11.24 26.68
CA THR A 42 -26.48 -10.19 26.03
C THR A 42 -26.38 -10.38 24.53
N SER A 43 -27.50 -10.76 23.94
CA SER A 43 -27.77 -10.77 22.51
C SER A 43 -27.32 -9.47 21.86
N ALA A 44 -26.32 -9.56 20.97
CA ALA A 44 -25.96 -8.48 20.08
C ALA A 44 -26.89 -8.52 18.86
N ASP A 45 -28.07 -7.93 19.02
CA ASP A 45 -28.86 -7.44 17.90
C ASP A 45 -28.96 -5.92 18.03
N ALA A 46 -28.79 -5.23 16.89
CA ALA A 46 -28.88 -3.78 16.63
C ALA A 46 -27.61 -2.92 16.78
N HIS A 47 -26.87 -2.75 15.67
CA HIS A 47 -26.61 -1.45 15.01
C HIS A 47 -25.52 -1.58 13.91
N ALA A 48 -25.80 -2.31 12.84
CA ALA A 48 -24.91 -2.34 11.65
C ALA A 48 -25.20 -1.21 10.64
N GLY A 49 -26.23 -0.38 10.87
CA GLY A 49 -26.73 0.60 9.89
C GLY A 49 -26.29 2.04 10.06
N SER A 50 -25.90 2.49 11.26
CA SER A 50 -25.56 3.91 11.52
C SER A 50 -24.10 4.25 11.22
N GLY A 51 -23.15 3.35 11.53
CA GLY A 51 -21.72 3.64 11.42
C GLY A 51 -21.19 3.85 9.98
N GLN A 52 -21.84 3.25 8.97
CA GLN A 52 -21.39 3.36 7.57
C GLN A 52 -21.72 4.73 6.95
N GLY A 53 -22.96 5.22 7.19
CA GLY A 53 -23.38 6.54 6.75
C GLY A 53 -22.55 7.64 7.39
N ASP A 54 -22.21 7.47 8.67
CA ASP A 54 -21.38 8.41 9.43
C ASP A 54 -19.95 8.51 8.89
N ALA A 55 -19.34 7.40 8.49
CA ALA A 55 -17.98 7.37 7.95
C ALA A 55 -17.88 8.09 6.60
N LEU A 56 -18.77 7.80 5.64
CA LEU A 56 -18.78 8.49 4.34
C LEU A 56 -19.12 9.98 4.51
N ALA A 57 -20.05 10.32 5.40
CA ALA A 57 -20.38 11.70 5.70
C ALA A 57 -19.20 12.46 6.34
N ALA A 58 -18.38 11.78 7.15
CA ALA A 58 -17.17 12.37 7.72
C ALA A 58 -16.15 12.69 6.62
N LEU A 59 -15.95 11.81 5.63
CA LEU A 59 -15.08 12.10 4.50
C LEU A 59 -15.61 13.28 3.66
N ASP A 60 -16.93 13.36 3.45
CA ASP A 60 -17.55 14.44 2.68
C ASP A 60 -17.39 15.81 3.35
N LYS A 61 -17.20 15.86 4.68
CA LYS A 61 -16.85 17.08 5.42
C LYS A 61 -15.39 17.49 5.22
N GLN A 62 -14.49 16.54 4.93
CA GLN A 62 -13.07 16.83 4.70
C GLN A 62 -12.82 17.32 3.27
N ALA A 63 -13.45 16.68 2.28
CA ALA A 63 -13.35 17.05 0.88
C ALA A 63 -14.68 16.82 0.17
N ALA A 64 -15.21 17.83 -0.52
CA ALA A 64 -16.49 17.69 -1.23
C ALA A 64 -16.39 16.64 -2.35
N LYS A 65 -17.44 15.83 -2.52
CA LYS A 65 -17.50 14.89 -3.65
C LYS A 65 -17.50 15.64 -4.98
N PRO A 66 -16.69 15.22 -5.97
CA PRO A 66 -16.77 15.80 -7.30
C PRO A 66 -18.16 15.53 -7.90
N THR A 67 -18.70 16.52 -8.63
CA THR A 67 -20.03 16.41 -9.26
C THR A 67 -19.96 16.37 -10.79
N SER A 68 -18.79 16.61 -11.36
CA SER A 68 -18.51 16.55 -12.80
C SER A 68 -17.02 16.41 -13.06
N LEU A 69 -16.62 16.02 -14.27
CA LEU A 69 -15.20 15.98 -14.69
C LEU A 69 -14.43 17.31 -14.58
N ALA A 70 -15.12 18.44 -14.41
CA ALA A 70 -14.51 19.75 -14.17
C ALA A 70 -14.26 20.03 -12.68
N SER A 71 -14.83 19.22 -11.78
CA SER A 71 -14.57 19.31 -10.34
C SER A 71 -13.15 18.82 -10.03
N PRO A 72 -12.52 19.30 -8.94
CA PRO A 72 -11.27 18.72 -8.46
C PRO A 72 -11.39 17.21 -8.24
N VAL A 73 -10.32 16.47 -8.52
CA VAL A 73 -10.23 15.05 -8.16
C VAL A 73 -10.19 14.96 -6.65
N ARG A 74 -10.99 14.05 -6.07
CA ARG A 74 -10.90 13.73 -4.65
C ARG A 74 -10.18 12.41 -4.46
N VAL A 75 -9.26 12.36 -3.52
CA VAL A 75 -8.55 11.14 -3.13
C VAL A 75 -8.76 10.88 -1.65
N THR A 76 -8.96 9.61 -1.30
CA THR A 76 -9.09 9.15 0.09
C THR A 76 -8.14 7.99 0.31
N TYR A 77 -7.27 8.10 1.31
CA TYR A 77 -6.38 7.01 1.68
C TYR A 77 -7.10 6.02 2.60
N LEU A 78 -7.06 4.73 2.27
CA LEU A 78 -7.75 3.67 3.02
C LEU A 78 -6.78 2.71 3.72
N GLY A 79 -5.49 3.01 3.72
CA GLY A 79 -4.45 2.17 4.31
C GLY A 79 -3.83 1.19 3.31
N GLY A 80 -2.61 0.71 3.61
CA GLY A 80 -1.91 -0.21 2.70
C GLY A 80 -1.68 0.41 1.32
N PRO A 81 -1.93 -0.34 0.23
CA PRO A 81 -1.95 0.20 -1.13
C PRO A 81 -3.30 0.82 -1.56
N THR A 82 -4.31 0.81 -0.68
CA THR A 82 -5.69 1.10 -1.09
C THR A 82 -6.00 2.60 -1.05
N TYR A 83 -6.44 3.12 -2.20
CA TYR A 83 -7.01 4.45 -2.33
C TYR A 83 -8.39 4.40 -2.99
N LEU A 84 -9.29 5.28 -2.55
CA LEU A 84 -10.50 5.64 -3.27
C LEU A 84 -10.25 6.96 -4.01
N LEU A 85 -10.40 6.95 -5.32
CA LEU A 85 -10.35 8.13 -6.18
C LEU A 85 -11.73 8.43 -6.72
N GLU A 86 -12.10 9.71 -6.69
CA GLU A 86 -13.33 10.21 -7.29
C GLU A 86 -12.96 11.25 -8.35
N ILE A 87 -13.22 10.92 -9.62
CA ILE A 87 -12.93 11.74 -10.80
C ILE A 87 -14.24 11.98 -11.54
N GLY A 88 -14.75 13.21 -11.48
CA GLY A 88 -16.16 13.44 -11.81
C GLY A 88 -17.08 12.54 -10.99
N ARG A 89 -17.99 11.83 -11.64
CA ARG A 89 -18.87 10.87 -10.97
C ARG A 89 -18.36 9.43 -10.99
N PHE A 90 -17.13 9.19 -11.46
CA PHE A 90 -16.48 7.90 -11.28
C PHE A 90 -16.00 7.73 -9.85
N ARG A 91 -16.28 6.57 -9.25
CA ARG A 91 -15.64 6.12 -8.01
C ARG A 91 -14.74 4.93 -8.33
N ILE A 92 -13.45 5.10 -8.10
CA ILE A 92 -12.39 4.20 -8.53
C ILE A 92 -11.65 3.74 -7.29
N ILE A 93 -11.41 2.43 -7.14
CA ILE A 93 -10.59 1.91 -6.05
C ILE A 93 -9.30 1.30 -6.60
N SER A 94 -8.16 1.62 -6.00
CA SER A 94 -6.88 0.94 -6.29
C SER A 94 -6.61 -0.15 -5.25
N ASP A 95 -6.08 -1.28 -5.69
CA ASP A 95 -5.51 -2.35 -4.86
C ASP A 95 -6.30 -2.60 -3.56
N PRO A 96 -7.55 -3.08 -3.66
CA PRO A 96 -8.49 -3.08 -2.54
C PRO A 96 -8.09 -4.10 -1.47
N GLY A 97 -7.70 -3.60 -0.30
CA GLY A 97 -7.30 -4.37 0.87
C GLY A 97 -8.14 -4.07 2.12
N PHE A 98 -9.14 -4.89 2.42
CA PHE A 98 -10.11 -4.66 3.50
C PHE A 98 -10.16 -5.71 4.62
N ASP A 99 -9.31 -6.74 4.57
CA ASP A 99 -9.20 -7.74 5.61
C ASP A 99 -8.85 -7.10 6.97
N PRO A 100 -9.26 -7.71 8.10
CA PRO A 100 -8.93 -7.21 9.43
C PRO A 100 -7.42 -7.31 9.72
N GLN A 101 -6.97 -6.51 10.68
CA GLN A 101 -5.64 -6.65 11.27
C GLN A 101 -5.43 -8.07 11.81
N GLY A 102 -4.23 -8.61 11.64
CA GLY A 102 -3.88 -9.98 12.04
C GLY A 102 -4.18 -11.03 10.99
N THR A 103 -4.75 -10.64 9.84
CA THR A 103 -4.84 -11.53 8.68
C THR A 103 -3.45 -11.92 8.21
N GLU A 104 -3.23 -13.22 8.01
CA GLU A 104 -1.97 -13.76 7.50
C GLU A 104 -2.21 -14.67 6.29
N ARG A 105 -1.24 -14.67 5.36
CA ARG A 105 -1.18 -15.64 4.28
C ARG A 105 0.24 -16.02 3.95
N ASN A 106 0.46 -17.33 3.91
CA ASN A 106 1.68 -17.90 3.39
C ASN A 106 1.50 -18.12 1.87
N GLU A 107 2.26 -17.40 1.07
CA GLU A 107 2.26 -17.47 -0.40
C GLU A 107 3.42 -18.30 -0.95
N GLY A 108 4.19 -18.96 -0.08
CA GLY A 108 5.32 -19.80 -0.43
C GLY A 108 6.46 -19.70 0.58
N PRO A 109 7.53 -20.51 0.41
CA PRO A 109 8.69 -20.47 1.28
C PRO A 109 9.28 -19.06 1.38
N GLY A 110 9.35 -18.50 2.59
CA GLY A 110 9.86 -17.15 2.82
C GLY A 110 8.94 -16.02 2.37
N HIS A 111 7.66 -16.30 2.08
CA HIS A 111 6.67 -15.31 1.65
C HIS A 111 5.43 -15.34 2.56
N LEU A 112 5.60 -14.91 3.81
CA LEU A 112 4.50 -14.72 4.76
C LEU A 112 4.09 -13.25 4.77
N LEU A 113 2.84 -12.98 4.42
CA LEU A 113 2.22 -11.67 4.51
C LEU A 113 1.40 -11.60 5.80
N THR A 114 1.59 -10.52 6.58
CA THR A 114 0.84 -10.25 7.82
C THR A 114 0.32 -8.83 7.75
N LYS A 115 -1.01 -8.68 7.79
CA LYS A 115 -1.68 -7.39 7.85
C LYS A 115 -1.59 -6.83 9.27
N VAL A 116 -1.03 -5.64 9.43
CA VAL A 116 -0.77 -5.04 10.75
C VAL A 116 -1.70 -3.88 11.08
N MET A 117 -2.53 -3.43 10.14
CA MET A 117 -3.53 -2.39 10.36
C MET A 117 -4.85 -2.77 9.69
N ALA A 118 -5.97 -2.51 10.36
CA ALA A 118 -7.29 -2.66 9.77
C ALA A 118 -7.63 -1.44 8.89
N PRO A 119 -8.46 -1.60 7.84
CA PRO A 119 -8.93 -0.46 7.08
C PRO A 119 -9.80 0.47 7.96
N PRO A 120 -9.80 1.79 7.71
CA PRO A 120 -10.58 2.76 8.47
C PRO A 120 -12.08 2.64 8.20
N ILE A 121 -12.45 2.07 7.05
CA ILE A 121 -13.83 1.88 6.59
C ILE A 121 -13.92 0.46 6.00
N PRO A 122 -14.89 -0.38 6.40
CA PRO A 122 -15.02 -1.72 5.85
C PRO A 122 -15.50 -1.69 4.39
N ALA A 123 -15.20 -2.75 3.64
CA ALA A 123 -15.47 -2.84 2.19
C ALA A 123 -16.95 -2.63 1.82
N ASP A 124 -17.88 -3.02 2.68
CA ASP A 124 -19.31 -2.87 2.44
C ASP A 124 -19.81 -1.43 2.67
N ALA A 125 -19.11 -0.64 3.48
CA ALA A 125 -19.41 0.75 3.79
C ALA A 125 -18.87 1.74 2.74
N ILE A 126 -17.98 1.31 1.83
CA ILE A 126 -17.39 2.21 0.83
C ILE A 126 -18.38 2.68 -0.24
N GLY A 127 -19.56 2.03 -0.31
CA GLY A 127 -20.60 2.32 -1.29
C GLY A 127 -20.28 1.77 -2.69
N ARG A 128 -20.95 2.32 -3.70
CA ARG A 128 -20.78 1.90 -5.10
C ARG A 128 -19.38 2.26 -5.62
N ILE A 129 -18.76 1.31 -6.33
CA ILE A 129 -17.49 1.47 -7.04
C ILE A 129 -17.70 1.16 -8.53
N ASP A 130 -17.29 2.08 -9.39
CA ASP A 130 -17.37 1.92 -10.85
C ASP A 130 -16.25 1.04 -11.38
N ILE A 131 -15.02 1.34 -10.94
CA ILE A 131 -13.79 0.77 -11.48
C ILE A 131 -12.90 0.30 -10.31
N ALA A 132 -12.41 -0.93 -10.40
CA ALA A 132 -11.30 -1.39 -9.58
C ALA A 132 -10.05 -1.45 -10.45
N LEU A 133 -8.98 -0.80 -10.01
CA LEU A 133 -7.66 -0.84 -10.60
C LEU A 133 -6.81 -1.73 -9.70
N VAL A 134 -6.52 -2.94 -10.17
CA VAL A 134 -5.75 -3.93 -9.42
C VAL A 134 -4.40 -4.05 -10.10
N SER A 135 -3.34 -3.55 -9.47
CA SER A 135 -1.99 -3.61 -10.01
C SER A 135 -1.58 -5.06 -10.30
N HIS A 136 -1.98 -5.98 -9.44
CA HIS A 136 -1.89 -7.42 -9.61
C HIS A 136 -2.71 -8.16 -8.54
N ALA A 137 -3.08 -9.41 -8.80
CA ALA A 137 -3.95 -10.21 -7.93
C ALA A 137 -3.22 -11.39 -7.28
N GLN A 138 -1.92 -11.55 -7.50
CA GLN A 138 -1.14 -12.66 -6.99
C GLN A 138 -0.91 -12.52 -5.48
N HIS A 139 -0.65 -11.29 -5.01
CA HIS A 139 -0.29 -11.00 -3.62
C HIS A 139 -1.46 -10.45 -2.82
N LEU A 140 -1.60 -10.96 -1.59
CA LEU A 140 -2.71 -10.62 -0.71
C LEU A 140 -2.71 -9.15 -0.31
N ASP A 141 -1.54 -8.50 -0.23
CA ASP A 141 -1.44 -7.11 0.18
C ASP A 141 -2.07 -6.11 -0.79
N ASN A 142 -2.16 -6.46 -2.08
CA ASN A 142 -2.79 -5.64 -3.12
C ASN A 142 -4.23 -6.09 -3.46
N LEU A 143 -4.59 -7.35 -3.20
CA LEU A 143 -5.96 -7.84 -3.36
C LEU A 143 -6.29 -8.94 -2.32
N ASP A 144 -6.75 -8.49 -1.16
CA ASP A 144 -7.07 -9.37 -0.04
C ASP A 144 -8.46 -10.03 -0.15
N ASN A 145 -8.86 -10.83 0.86
CA ASN A 145 -10.07 -11.64 0.76
C ASN A 145 -11.33 -10.77 0.65
N GLU A 146 -11.44 -9.73 1.48
CA GLU A 146 -12.53 -8.76 1.43
C GLU A 146 -12.45 -7.88 0.18
N GLY A 147 -11.24 -7.54 -0.30
CA GLY A 147 -11.02 -6.91 -1.60
C GLY A 147 -11.60 -7.73 -2.76
N ARG A 148 -11.30 -9.04 -2.79
CA ARG A 148 -11.90 -9.98 -3.77
C ARG A 148 -13.41 -10.03 -3.65
N ARG A 149 -13.96 -10.01 -2.42
CA ARG A 149 -15.40 -9.98 -2.23
C ARG A 149 -16.02 -8.70 -2.78
N LEU A 150 -15.35 -7.56 -2.62
CA LEU A 150 -15.78 -6.27 -3.18
C LEU A 150 -15.88 -6.31 -4.71
N LEU A 151 -14.93 -6.95 -5.41
CA LEU A 151 -14.91 -7.02 -6.87
C LEU A 151 -16.20 -7.59 -7.49
N ARG A 152 -16.95 -8.43 -6.76
CA ARG A 152 -18.27 -8.95 -7.20
C ARG A 152 -19.30 -7.86 -7.49
N LYS A 153 -19.14 -6.68 -6.88
CA LYS A 153 -20.06 -5.54 -6.94
C LYS A 153 -19.54 -4.39 -7.81
N VAL A 154 -18.28 -4.46 -8.25
CA VAL A 154 -17.64 -3.41 -9.05
C VAL A 154 -18.13 -3.48 -10.50
N GLY A 155 -18.24 -2.33 -11.17
CA GLY A 155 -18.64 -2.26 -12.58
C GLY A 155 -17.64 -2.91 -13.53
N VAL A 156 -16.35 -2.57 -13.41
CA VAL A 156 -15.24 -3.20 -14.14
C VAL A 156 -13.99 -3.30 -13.27
N THR A 157 -13.28 -4.43 -13.36
CA THR A 157 -11.93 -4.60 -12.79
C THR A 157 -10.92 -4.57 -13.93
N LEU A 158 -9.92 -3.70 -13.84
CA LEU A 158 -8.79 -3.62 -14.75
C LEU A 158 -7.53 -4.07 -14.01
N THR A 159 -6.78 -4.98 -14.62
CA THR A 159 -5.63 -5.64 -13.99
C THR A 159 -4.65 -6.15 -15.05
N THR A 160 -3.57 -6.82 -14.64
CA THR A 160 -2.67 -7.52 -15.57
C THR A 160 -3.36 -8.70 -16.28
N PRO A 161 -2.93 -9.09 -17.50
CA PRO A 161 -3.37 -10.32 -18.17
C PRO A 161 -3.22 -11.57 -17.29
N ALA A 162 -2.10 -11.73 -16.58
CA ALA A 162 -1.91 -12.85 -15.66
C ALA A 162 -2.95 -12.87 -14.53
N SER A 163 -3.24 -11.72 -13.92
CA SER A 163 -4.27 -11.62 -12.86
C SER A 163 -5.66 -11.92 -13.38
N ALA A 164 -6.01 -11.43 -14.57
CA ALA A 164 -7.32 -11.70 -15.18
C ALA A 164 -7.53 -13.20 -15.46
N ALA A 165 -6.45 -13.93 -15.79
CA ALA A 165 -6.47 -15.37 -15.98
C ALA A 165 -6.70 -16.18 -14.67
N MET A 166 -6.62 -15.55 -13.50
CA MET A 166 -6.86 -16.20 -12.19
C MET A 166 -8.36 -16.36 -11.85
N ASN A 167 -9.28 -16.12 -12.79
CA ASN A 167 -10.74 -16.18 -12.58
C ASN A 167 -11.21 -15.30 -11.41
N LEU A 168 -10.77 -14.03 -11.39
CA LEU A 168 -11.15 -13.11 -10.33
C LEU A 168 -12.67 -12.94 -10.23
N PRO A 169 -13.22 -12.78 -9.01
CA PRO A 169 -14.64 -12.54 -8.83
C PRO A 169 -15.05 -11.22 -9.47
N GLY A 170 -16.18 -11.21 -10.19
CA GLY A 170 -16.68 -10.02 -10.88
C GLY A 170 -17.30 -10.39 -12.22
N LYS A 171 -18.14 -9.51 -12.76
CA LYS A 171 -18.79 -9.76 -14.06
C LYS A 171 -17.94 -9.29 -15.24
N ASN A 172 -16.99 -8.39 -15.00
CA ASN A 172 -16.23 -7.70 -16.04
C ASN A 172 -14.81 -7.46 -15.54
N VAL A 173 -13.95 -8.45 -15.70
CA VAL A 173 -12.52 -8.39 -15.36
C VAL A 173 -11.74 -8.36 -16.66
N LYS A 174 -10.86 -7.38 -16.85
CA LYS A 174 -10.05 -7.22 -18.05
C LYS A 174 -8.58 -7.14 -17.69
N GLY A 175 -7.79 -8.00 -18.32
CA GLY A 175 -6.34 -7.88 -18.37
C GLY A 175 -5.94 -6.84 -19.41
N LEU A 176 -5.05 -5.91 -19.06
CA LEU A 176 -4.51 -4.91 -19.98
C LEU A 176 -2.99 -5.08 -20.04
N ALA A 177 -2.45 -5.31 -21.24
CA ALA A 177 -1.01 -5.32 -21.45
C ALA A 177 -0.41 -3.91 -21.25
N PRO A 178 0.89 -3.77 -20.95
CA PRO A 178 1.53 -2.46 -20.87
C PRO A 178 1.25 -1.60 -22.12
N TRP A 179 0.85 -0.34 -21.89
CA TRP A 179 0.40 0.65 -22.87
C TRP A 179 -0.98 0.39 -23.51
N GLU A 180 -1.62 -0.75 -23.21
CA GLU A 180 -2.99 -0.99 -23.64
C GLU A 180 -3.94 -0.02 -22.93
N THR A 181 -4.87 0.52 -23.71
CA THR A 181 -5.82 1.53 -23.25
C THR A 181 -7.24 1.01 -23.36
N THR A 182 -8.05 1.31 -22.36
CA THR A 182 -9.50 1.15 -22.41
C THR A 182 -10.20 2.45 -22.03
N VAL A 183 -11.46 2.59 -22.43
CA VAL A 183 -12.31 3.71 -22.05
C VAL A 183 -13.51 3.15 -21.30
N VAL A 184 -13.77 3.69 -20.12
CA VAL A 184 -14.92 3.33 -19.29
C VAL A 184 -15.88 4.51 -19.27
N SER A 185 -17.16 4.24 -19.54
CA SER A 185 -18.24 5.22 -19.46
C SER A 185 -19.07 4.99 -18.19
N ASN A 186 -19.45 6.05 -17.49
CA ASN A 186 -20.42 5.95 -16.39
C ASN A 186 -21.86 6.24 -16.88
N ALA A 187 -22.83 6.05 -15.99
CA ALA A 187 -24.25 6.28 -16.28
C ALA A 187 -24.60 7.75 -16.58
N HIS A 188 -23.67 8.68 -16.33
CA HIS A 188 -23.84 10.12 -16.57
C HIS A 188 -23.23 10.58 -17.90
N GLY A 189 -22.74 9.65 -18.72
CA GLY A 189 -22.13 9.96 -20.02
C GLY A 189 -20.69 10.49 -19.94
N GLU A 190 -20.09 10.49 -18.74
CA GLU A 190 -18.68 10.81 -18.57
C GLU A 190 -17.82 9.62 -19.02
N GLN A 191 -16.64 9.91 -19.55
CA GLN A 191 -15.68 8.90 -20.02
C GLN A 191 -14.34 9.10 -19.33
N LEU A 192 -13.77 7.98 -18.88
CA LEU A 192 -12.43 7.91 -18.31
C LEU A 192 -11.58 6.99 -19.18
N LYS A 193 -10.48 7.51 -19.70
CA LYS A 193 -9.47 6.75 -20.45
C LYS A 193 -8.43 6.23 -19.45
N ILE A 194 -8.19 4.93 -19.50
CA ILE A 194 -7.31 4.22 -18.57
C ILE A 194 -6.29 3.44 -19.39
N THR A 195 -5.02 3.71 -19.18
CA THR A 195 -3.92 3.00 -19.83
C THR A 195 -3.12 2.22 -18.78
N ALA A 196 -2.88 0.93 -19.02
CA ALA A 196 -1.97 0.15 -18.18
C ALA A 196 -0.52 0.61 -18.38
N MET A 197 0.19 0.87 -17.29
CA MET A 197 1.55 1.38 -17.31
C MET A 197 2.55 0.24 -17.09
N PRO A 198 3.73 0.28 -17.73
CA PRO A 198 4.80 -0.66 -17.42
C PRO A 198 5.16 -0.61 -15.94
N ALA A 199 5.37 -1.78 -15.36
CA ALA A 199 5.82 -1.97 -13.99
C ALA A 199 6.61 -3.29 -13.91
N VAL A 200 7.58 -3.36 -13.01
CA VAL A 200 8.23 -4.63 -12.66
C VAL A 200 8.38 -4.72 -11.15
N HIS A 201 8.04 -5.88 -10.60
CA HIS A 201 8.06 -6.10 -9.16
C HIS A 201 9.47 -6.37 -8.62
N THR A 202 10.53 -6.26 -9.43
CA THR A 202 11.92 -6.33 -8.96
C THR A 202 12.91 -5.98 -10.07
N SER A 203 14.02 -5.34 -9.70
CA SER A 203 15.12 -5.04 -10.63
C SER A 203 15.88 -6.30 -11.04
N ASN A 204 15.79 -7.40 -10.30
CA ASN A 204 16.48 -8.65 -10.59
C ASN A 204 15.69 -9.50 -11.62
N PRO A 205 16.16 -9.62 -12.87
CA PRO A 205 15.41 -10.31 -13.91
C PRO A 205 15.15 -11.79 -13.60
N ALA A 206 16.04 -12.44 -12.83
CA ALA A 206 15.90 -13.85 -12.46
C ALA A 206 14.72 -14.12 -11.52
N LEU A 207 14.20 -13.09 -10.84
CA LEU A 207 13.08 -13.22 -9.90
C LEU A 207 11.73 -12.83 -10.51
N ARG A 208 11.71 -12.16 -11.68
CA ARG A 208 10.48 -11.53 -12.23
C ARG A 208 9.33 -12.50 -12.47
N GLU A 209 9.61 -13.69 -12.98
CA GLU A 209 8.57 -14.71 -13.19
C GLU A 209 8.01 -15.22 -11.85
N ILE A 210 8.86 -15.33 -10.84
CA ILE A 210 8.51 -15.85 -9.50
C ILE A 210 7.63 -14.85 -8.75
N VAL A 211 7.98 -13.57 -8.80
CA VAL A 211 7.22 -12.49 -8.14
C VAL A 211 6.01 -12.05 -8.95
N GLY A 212 5.89 -12.47 -10.21
CA GLY A 212 4.70 -12.28 -11.02
C GLY A 212 4.59 -10.92 -11.72
N GLU A 213 3.62 -10.85 -12.63
CA GLU A 213 3.30 -9.67 -13.42
C GLU A 213 2.57 -8.62 -12.57
N VAL A 214 3.00 -7.36 -12.70
CA VAL A 214 2.42 -6.17 -12.08
C VAL A 214 2.17 -5.08 -13.13
N THR A 215 1.25 -4.16 -12.85
CA THR A 215 1.01 -2.96 -13.69
C THR A 215 0.71 -1.73 -12.85
N GLY A 216 1.02 -0.56 -13.42
CA GLY A 216 0.46 0.71 -12.96
C GLY A 216 -0.71 1.16 -13.85
N PHE A 217 -1.28 2.32 -13.58
CA PHE A 217 -2.37 2.89 -14.38
C PHE A 217 -2.18 4.39 -14.62
N MET A 218 -2.52 4.85 -15.81
CA MET A 218 -2.64 6.25 -16.15
C MET A 218 -4.10 6.60 -16.41
N LEU A 219 -4.61 7.65 -15.76
CA LEU A 219 -6.00 8.10 -15.85
C LEU A 219 -6.08 9.46 -16.53
N GLU A 220 -6.81 9.51 -17.64
CA GLU A 220 -7.06 10.72 -18.44
C GLU A 220 -8.57 10.91 -18.65
N TRP A 221 -9.05 12.15 -18.60
CA TRP A 221 -10.46 12.47 -18.81
C TRP A 221 -10.64 13.76 -19.60
N ALA A 222 -11.82 13.92 -20.21
CA ALA A 222 -12.15 15.12 -20.97
C ALA A 222 -12.21 16.36 -20.05
N GLY A 223 -11.57 17.45 -20.47
CA GLY A 223 -11.52 18.71 -19.70
C GLY A 223 -10.38 18.79 -18.68
N GLN A 224 -9.54 17.76 -18.59
CA GLN A 224 -8.31 17.78 -17.80
C GLN A 224 -7.32 18.82 -18.34
N THR A 225 -6.92 19.79 -17.50
CA THR A 225 -6.04 20.90 -17.89
C THR A 225 -4.63 20.80 -17.30
N THR A 226 -4.49 20.18 -16.13
CA THR A 226 -3.25 20.24 -15.34
C THR A 226 -2.37 19.02 -15.55
N GLY A 227 -2.95 17.85 -15.83
CA GLY A 227 -2.24 16.65 -16.27
C GLY A 227 -2.92 15.38 -15.78
N ALA A 228 -2.50 14.25 -16.34
CA ALA A 228 -2.95 12.90 -16.03
C ALA A 228 -2.72 12.52 -14.55
N PHE A 229 -3.51 11.55 -14.06
CA PHE A 229 -3.31 10.96 -12.74
C PHE A 229 -2.64 9.58 -12.89
N TYR A 230 -1.47 9.40 -12.27
CA TYR A 230 -0.67 8.18 -12.37
C TYR A 230 -0.79 7.33 -11.10
N ILE A 231 -0.90 6.02 -11.24
CA ILE A 231 -0.82 5.04 -10.14
C ILE A 231 0.32 4.10 -10.49
N SER A 232 1.36 4.04 -9.67
CA SER A 232 2.56 3.27 -10.01
C SER A 232 2.33 1.76 -10.06
N GLY A 233 1.43 1.26 -9.20
CA GLY A 233 1.43 -0.14 -8.78
C GLY A 233 2.75 -0.51 -8.11
N ASP A 234 2.91 -1.81 -7.88
CA ASP A 234 4.09 -2.39 -7.21
C ASP A 234 5.29 -2.49 -8.16
N THR A 235 5.86 -1.34 -8.53
CA THR A 235 7.05 -1.26 -9.36
C THR A 235 8.25 -0.78 -8.56
N VAL A 236 9.44 -1.31 -8.87
CA VAL A 236 10.72 -0.64 -8.58
C VAL A 236 10.98 0.45 -9.63
N TRP A 237 12.06 1.23 -9.47
CA TRP A 237 12.50 2.14 -10.53
C TRP A 237 12.82 1.39 -11.83
N ILE A 238 12.24 1.86 -12.94
CA ILE A 238 12.48 1.35 -14.31
C ILE A 238 12.65 2.50 -15.30
N ASP A 239 13.35 2.26 -16.40
CA ASP A 239 13.62 3.29 -17.41
C ASP A 239 12.34 3.74 -18.14
N GLU A 240 11.31 2.90 -18.16
CA GLU A 240 9.99 3.19 -18.70
C GLU A 240 9.30 4.35 -17.95
N ILE A 241 9.69 4.68 -16.72
CA ILE A 241 9.20 5.90 -16.04
C ILE A 241 9.60 7.15 -16.84
N ASN A 242 10.79 7.17 -17.45
CA ASN A 242 11.18 8.24 -18.36
C ASN A 242 10.34 8.23 -19.64
N GLU A 243 9.90 7.06 -20.10
CA GLU A 243 9.01 6.96 -21.24
C GLU A 243 7.60 7.47 -20.91
N ILE A 244 7.08 7.17 -19.72
CA ILE A 244 5.84 7.75 -19.21
C ILE A 244 5.95 9.28 -19.23
N ALA A 245 7.03 9.85 -18.69
CA ALA A 245 7.27 11.30 -18.68
C ALA A 245 7.33 11.92 -20.09
N ARG A 246 7.81 11.17 -21.10
CA ARG A 246 7.83 11.62 -22.50
C ARG A 246 6.46 11.57 -23.16
N ARG A 247 5.64 10.58 -22.81
CA ARG A 247 4.33 10.32 -23.44
C ARG A 247 3.20 11.10 -22.79
N TYR A 248 3.30 11.41 -21.50
CA TYR A 248 2.22 12.00 -20.71
C TYR A 248 2.67 13.23 -19.95
N LYS A 249 1.80 14.25 -19.92
CA LYS A 249 1.86 15.30 -18.90
C LYS A 249 1.14 14.79 -17.65
N VAL A 250 1.88 14.52 -16.59
CA VAL A 250 1.33 14.02 -15.32
C VAL A 250 1.33 15.15 -14.29
N ASN A 251 0.30 15.23 -13.45
CA ASN A 251 0.22 16.25 -12.39
C ASN A 251 0.15 15.65 -10.99
N ALA A 252 -0.53 14.52 -10.86
CA ALA A 252 -0.74 13.88 -9.58
C ALA A 252 -0.53 12.36 -9.70
N GLY A 253 -0.16 11.73 -8.60
CA GLY A 253 -0.11 10.27 -8.60
C GLY A 253 0.00 9.61 -7.25
N ILE A 254 -0.37 8.33 -7.24
CA ILE A 254 -0.17 7.42 -6.13
C ILE A 254 1.10 6.61 -6.40
N LEU A 255 2.08 6.70 -5.50
CA LEU A 255 3.35 5.98 -5.60
C LEU A 255 3.47 4.94 -4.48
N HIS A 256 3.81 3.70 -4.82
CA HIS A 256 4.01 2.61 -3.87
C HIS A 256 5.44 2.65 -3.35
N LEU A 257 5.65 3.16 -2.13
CA LEU A 257 6.96 3.60 -1.61
C LEU A 257 7.46 2.79 -0.39
N GLY A 258 6.97 1.56 -0.23
CA GLY A 258 7.29 0.74 0.95
C GLY A 258 8.64 0.06 0.96
N SER A 259 9.37 0.07 -0.16
CA SER A 259 10.55 -0.77 -0.34
C SER A 259 10.26 -2.23 0.08
N ALA A 260 9.15 -2.78 -0.41
CA ALA A 260 8.62 -4.05 0.07
C ALA A 260 9.65 -5.18 -0.12
N ASN A 261 9.82 -6.01 0.91
CA ASN A 261 10.79 -7.10 0.87
C ASN A 261 10.34 -8.27 1.75
N VAL A 262 10.35 -9.46 1.15
CA VAL A 262 10.11 -10.73 1.83
C VAL A 262 11.37 -11.60 1.75
N PRO A 263 11.63 -12.49 2.73
CA PRO A 263 12.81 -13.36 2.71
C PRO A 263 13.01 -14.14 1.40
N ALA A 264 11.93 -14.49 0.70
CA ALA A 264 11.99 -15.21 -0.58
C ALA A 264 12.78 -14.49 -1.68
N VAL A 265 12.95 -13.17 -1.60
CA VAL A 265 13.66 -12.38 -2.62
C VAL A 265 15.03 -11.87 -2.18
N GLY A 266 15.54 -12.34 -1.03
CA GLY A 266 16.85 -11.95 -0.50
C GLY A 266 16.94 -10.44 -0.28
N ASP A 267 18.01 -9.81 -0.79
CA ASP A 267 18.25 -8.35 -0.64
C ASP A 267 17.52 -7.50 -1.71
N ASN A 268 16.65 -8.11 -2.51
CA ASN A 268 15.91 -7.39 -3.56
C ASN A 268 14.65 -6.75 -3.00
N PHE A 269 14.31 -5.57 -3.52
CA PHE A 269 13.06 -4.89 -3.22
C PHE A 269 12.02 -5.12 -4.31
N LEU A 270 10.76 -5.02 -3.90
CA LEU A 270 9.60 -5.30 -4.70
C LEU A 270 8.86 -4.04 -5.18
N THR A 271 9.07 -2.93 -4.48
CA THR A 271 8.51 -1.62 -4.80
C THR A 271 9.58 -0.54 -4.67
N MET A 272 9.30 0.65 -5.20
CA MET A 272 10.14 1.82 -5.01
C MET A 272 10.38 2.10 -3.53
N ASN A 273 11.57 2.59 -3.21
CA ASN A 273 11.86 3.23 -1.93
C ASN A 273 11.58 4.74 -2.00
N ALA A 274 11.75 5.46 -0.90
CA ALA A 274 11.54 6.90 -0.82
C ALA A 274 12.42 7.71 -1.78
N VAL A 275 13.68 7.28 -2.01
CA VAL A 275 14.61 7.93 -2.95
C VAL A 275 14.11 7.77 -4.40
N ASP A 276 13.65 6.58 -4.77
CA ASP A 276 13.03 6.32 -6.06
C ASP A 276 11.72 7.12 -6.21
N GLY A 277 10.95 7.28 -5.14
CA GLY A 277 9.76 8.13 -5.10
C GLY A 277 10.08 9.60 -5.41
N VAL A 278 11.14 10.15 -4.81
CA VAL A 278 11.66 11.49 -5.13
C VAL A 278 12.07 11.57 -6.60
N ARG A 279 12.78 10.55 -7.10
CA ARG A 279 13.22 10.48 -8.49
C ARG A 279 12.04 10.47 -9.45
N ALA A 280 11.02 9.63 -9.19
CA ALA A 280 9.81 9.53 -10.00
C ALA A 280 9.02 10.83 -10.00
N THR A 281 8.90 11.48 -8.83
CA THR A 281 8.26 12.79 -8.68
C THR A 281 8.91 13.83 -9.60
N LYS A 282 10.24 13.92 -9.59
CA LYS A 282 10.99 14.84 -10.44
C LYS A 282 10.88 14.49 -11.93
N THR A 283 11.03 13.21 -12.27
CA THR A 283 10.99 12.74 -13.66
C THR A 283 9.63 12.95 -14.31
N LEU A 284 8.55 12.67 -13.58
CA LEU A 284 7.17 12.80 -14.07
C LEU A 284 6.61 14.23 -13.93
N GLY A 285 7.31 15.11 -13.21
CA GLY A 285 6.85 16.47 -12.94
C GLY A 285 5.63 16.53 -12.01
N LEU A 286 5.48 15.56 -11.11
CA LEU A 286 4.33 15.48 -10.20
C LEU A 286 4.29 16.70 -9.28
N LYS A 287 3.09 17.26 -9.12
CA LYS A 287 2.76 18.34 -8.17
C LYS A 287 2.00 17.88 -6.95
N ASN A 288 1.39 16.69 -7.02
CA ASN A 288 0.70 16.07 -5.91
C ASN A 288 1.06 14.58 -5.85
N VAL A 289 1.75 14.17 -4.81
CA VAL A 289 2.21 12.79 -4.59
C VAL A 289 1.52 12.23 -3.36
N TYR A 290 0.86 11.10 -3.55
CA TYR A 290 0.13 10.38 -2.51
C TYR A 290 0.82 9.02 -2.28
N PRO A 291 1.61 8.86 -1.22
CA PRO A 291 2.29 7.60 -0.97
C PRO A 291 1.31 6.48 -0.62
N ALA A 292 1.63 5.27 -1.05
CA ALA A 292 0.92 4.04 -0.75
C ALA A 292 1.93 2.95 -0.37
N HIS A 293 1.41 1.82 0.12
CA HIS A 293 2.21 0.59 0.31
C HIS A 293 3.41 0.77 1.26
N PHE A 294 3.36 1.75 2.19
CA PHE A 294 4.44 2.03 3.14
C PHE A 294 4.04 1.69 4.59
N GLU A 295 2.77 1.38 4.84
CA GLU A 295 2.24 0.94 6.13
C GLU A 295 1.09 -0.06 5.93
N GLY A 296 0.66 -0.72 7.01
CA GLY A 296 -0.47 -1.65 6.98
C GLY A 296 -0.12 -3.12 6.74
N TRP A 297 1.08 -3.41 6.22
CA TRP A 297 1.64 -4.76 6.13
C TRP A 297 3.06 -4.86 6.67
N ARG A 298 3.43 -6.04 7.20
CA ARG A 298 4.68 -6.25 7.95
C ARG A 298 5.95 -6.20 7.11
N HIS A 299 5.88 -6.52 5.82
CA HIS A 299 7.04 -6.68 4.93
C HIS A 299 7.54 -5.37 4.31
N PHE A 300 6.87 -4.25 4.57
CA PHE A 300 7.35 -2.94 4.15
C PHE A 300 8.57 -2.52 4.98
N ARG A 301 9.61 -2.04 4.31
CA ARG A 301 10.91 -1.68 4.93
C ARG A 301 11.05 -0.20 5.15
N GLU A 302 10.36 0.61 4.37
CA GLU A 302 10.29 2.06 4.52
C GLU A 302 8.85 2.49 4.81
N GLY A 303 8.69 3.26 5.88
CA GLY A 303 7.42 3.89 6.27
C GLY A 303 7.46 5.40 6.11
N ALA A 304 6.42 6.07 6.61
CA ALA A 304 6.20 7.52 6.51
C ALA A 304 7.47 8.36 6.75
N TRP A 305 8.23 8.05 7.81
CA TRP A 305 9.43 8.80 8.18
C TRP A 305 10.48 8.86 7.06
N PHE A 306 10.73 7.75 6.35
CA PHE A 306 11.70 7.72 5.25
C PHE A 306 11.23 8.58 4.09
N ILE A 307 9.94 8.46 3.73
CA ILE A 307 9.31 9.19 2.64
C ILE A 307 9.38 10.70 2.92
N GLU A 308 8.91 11.13 4.08
CA GLU A 308 8.94 12.55 4.50
C GLU A 308 10.37 13.09 4.52
N ARG A 309 11.33 12.32 5.04
CA ARG A 309 12.74 12.71 5.09
C ARG A 309 13.30 12.94 3.68
N GLU A 310 13.13 12.00 2.77
CA GLU A 310 13.70 12.10 1.42
C GLU A 310 13.05 13.22 0.60
N PHE A 311 11.72 13.35 0.66
CA PHE A 311 11.01 14.43 -0.02
C PHE A 311 11.41 15.80 0.52
N LYS A 312 11.52 15.94 1.85
CA LYS A 312 11.99 17.18 2.47
C LYS A 312 13.42 17.53 2.06
N SER A 313 14.34 16.56 2.12
CA SER A 313 15.74 16.73 1.69
C SER A 313 15.85 17.11 0.22
N ALA A 314 14.92 16.66 -0.62
CA ALA A 314 14.85 16.96 -2.04
C ALA A 314 14.16 18.30 -2.37
N GLY A 315 13.61 19.01 -1.37
CA GLY A 315 12.84 20.24 -1.55
C GLY A 315 11.44 20.02 -2.11
N LEU A 316 10.84 18.84 -1.89
CA LEU A 316 9.55 18.39 -2.44
C LEU A 316 8.45 18.26 -1.37
N THR A 317 8.56 19.00 -0.26
CA THR A 317 7.60 18.91 0.85
C THR A 317 6.18 19.30 0.40
N GLU A 318 6.05 20.29 -0.47
CA GLU A 318 4.74 20.79 -0.93
C GLU A 318 4.06 19.84 -1.91
N GLU A 319 4.85 19.05 -2.65
CA GLU A 319 4.34 18.00 -3.53
C GLU A 319 3.89 16.75 -2.77
N LEU A 320 4.33 16.55 -1.52
CA LEU A 320 4.05 15.34 -0.75
C LEU A 320 2.79 15.49 0.12
N HIS A 321 1.81 14.61 -0.09
CA HIS A 321 0.58 14.56 0.71
C HIS A 321 0.52 13.27 1.53
N MET A 322 1.01 13.32 2.77
CA MET A 322 0.92 12.22 3.74
C MET A 322 -0.47 12.18 4.38
N LEU A 323 -1.43 11.53 3.71
CA LEU A 323 -2.77 11.31 4.26
C LEU A 323 -2.75 10.23 5.33
N ARG A 324 -3.56 10.39 6.38
CA ARG A 324 -3.83 9.30 7.32
C ARG A 324 -4.90 8.35 6.77
N PRO A 325 -4.94 7.08 7.20
CA PRO A 325 -6.07 6.20 6.86
C PRO A 325 -7.41 6.84 7.25
N GLY A 326 -8.30 6.97 6.27
CA GLY A 326 -9.61 7.61 6.43
C GLY A 326 -9.59 9.12 6.22
N GLU A 327 -8.50 9.67 5.71
CA GLU A 327 -8.38 11.07 5.33
C GLU A 327 -8.64 11.26 3.83
N ALA A 328 -9.45 12.26 3.51
CA ALA A 328 -9.78 12.66 2.15
C ALA A 328 -9.32 14.09 1.87
N THR A 329 -8.80 14.32 0.67
CA THR A 329 -8.45 15.65 0.18
C THR A 329 -8.81 15.81 -1.30
N ASN A 330 -8.93 17.07 -1.74
CA ASN A 330 -9.00 17.40 -3.15
C ASN A 330 -7.58 17.61 -3.68
N VAL A 331 -7.30 17.02 -4.84
CA VAL A 331 -6.05 17.23 -5.56
C VAL A 331 -5.99 18.68 -6.00
N THR A 332 -4.90 19.37 -5.67
CA THR A 332 -4.68 20.74 -6.09
C THR A 332 -4.17 20.70 -7.53
N LEU A 333 -5.03 21.05 -8.47
CA LEU A 333 -4.73 21.07 -9.90
C LEU A 333 -4.12 22.41 -10.29
#